data_AF-A0A0G1QR07-F1
#
_entry.id   AF-A0A0G1QR07-F1
#
_cell.length_a   1.000
_cell.length_b   1.000
_cell.length_c   1.000
_cell.angle_alpha   90.00
_cell.angle_beta   90.00
_cell.angle_gamma   90.00
#
_symmetry.space_group_name_H-M   'P 1'
#
loop_
_entity.id
_entity.type
_entity.pdbx_description
1 polymer ?
#
loop_
_entity_poly.entity_id
_entity_poly.type
_entity_poly.pdbx_seq_one_letter_code
_entity_poly.pdbx_strand_id
1 'polypeptide(L)'
;MEIRTKTGIVAISLFAMTLVGMPVLAVGPNSHVNVQAQTIDQLSEPSSQGSTRLEAAKLKACQNREKAINNIMARMAERGSKQLDVFNKIAERTMAFYVDKGKTLSNYDALVAAVNDKKAAAQAAVGDLKASSVGFKCDGSDPKGAAQSFKDKLKAEIAALKDYKTAVKNLIVGVKSVQGTTSSSGNSQEGQQ
;
A
#
# COMPACT_ATOMS: atom_id res chain seq x y z
N MET A 1 -36.84 19.16 -8.47
CA MET A 1 -35.39 19.16 -8.77
C MET A 1 -34.76 20.23 -7.89
N GLU A 2 -34.26 19.83 -6.72
CA GLU A 2 -33.57 20.72 -5.79
C GLU A 2 -32.27 20.03 -5.37
N ILE A 3 -31.15 20.63 -5.74
CA ILE A 3 -29.80 20.17 -5.42
C ILE A 3 -29.36 20.97 -4.20
N ARG A 4 -29.28 20.31 -3.04
CA ARG A 4 -28.73 20.88 -1.80
C ARG A 4 -27.40 20.21 -1.49
N THR A 5 -26.32 20.82 -1.98
CA THR A 5 -24.94 20.49 -1.63
C THR A 5 -24.62 21.04 -0.24
N LYS A 6 -24.24 20.17 0.71
CA LYS A 6 -23.67 20.57 2.01
C LYS A 6 -22.17 20.34 1.99
N THR A 7 -21.43 21.43 1.94
CA THR A 7 -19.97 21.52 2.07
C THR A 7 -19.60 21.40 3.55
N GLY A 8 -18.85 20.35 3.92
CA GLY A 8 -18.34 20.12 5.28
C GLY A 8 -16.87 20.53 5.39
N ILE A 9 -16.60 21.45 6.30
CA ILE A 9 -15.32 22.08 6.61
C ILE A 9 -14.33 21.07 7.23
N VAL A 10 -13.12 20.97 6.67
CA VAL A 10 -12.01 20.17 7.20
C VAL A 10 -11.21 21.02 8.19
N ALA A 11 -11.19 20.60 9.46
CA ALA A 11 -10.35 21.19 10.50
C ALA A 11 -8.90 20.69 10.37
N ILE A 12 -7.98 21.61 10.10
CA ILE A 12 -6.54 21.40 10.05
C ILE A 12 -6.00 21.46 11.49
N SER A 13 -5.60 20.32 12.04
CA SER A 13 -4.95 20.26 13.35
C SER A 13 -3.42 20.35 13.18
N LEU A 14 -2.82 21.37 13.81
CA LEU A 14 -1.40 21.70 13.79
C LEU A 14 -0.54 20.61 14.44
N PHE A 15 0.51 20.19 13.74
CA PHE A 15 1.52 19.25 14.20
C PHE A 15 2.62 20.03 14.93
N ALA A 16 2.77 19.82 16.25
CA ALA A 16 3.90 20.33 17.02
C ALA A 16 5.09 19.38 16.92
N MET A 17 6.17 19.82 16.26
CA MET A 17 7.47 19.17 16.24
C MET A 17 8.25 19.50 17.53
N THR A 18 8.58 18.49 18.33
CA THR A 18 9.63 18.60 19.36
C THR A 18 10.89 17.87 18.89
N LEU A 19 11.90 18.66 18.52
CA LEU A 19 13.29 18.26 18.38
C LEU A 19 13.85 17.87 19.76
N VAL A 20 14.37 16.66 19.90
CA VAL A 20 15.20 16.27 21.05
C VAL A 20 16.54 15.75 20.51
N GLY A 21 17.61 16.36 21.01
CA GLY A 21 18.96 16.29 20.46
C GLY A 21 19.69 14.97 20.67
N MET A 22 20.70 14.77 19.82
CA MET A 22 21.68 13.70 19.94
C MET A 22 22.81 14.09 20.91
N PRO A 23 23.31 13.18 21.76
CA PRO A 23 24.64 13.32 22.34
C PRO A 23 25.71 12.77 21.38
N VAL A 24 26.64 13.65 21.03
CA VAL A 24 27.94 13.37 20.40
C VAL A 24 28.85 12.71 21.43
N LEU A 25 29.41 11.54 21.13
CA LEU A 25 30.46 10.90 21.95
C LEU A 25 31.83 11.02 21.27
N ALA A 26 32.63 11.88 21.89
CA ALA A 26 34.08 11.94 22.05
C ALA A 26 34.99 10.99 21.22
N VAL A 27 35.88 11.62 20.46
CA VAL A 27 37.14 11.05 19.93
C VAL A 27 38.24 11.23 20.97
N GLY A 28 38.93 10.14 21.33
CA GLY A 28 40.13 10.15 22.18
C GLY A 28 41.44 10.34 21.38
N PRO A 29 42.55 10.73 22.03
CA PRO A 29 43.74 11.24 21.34
C PRO A 29 44.92 10.26 21.26
N ASN A 30 45.85 10.62 20.36
CA ASN A 30 47.28 10.30 20.32
C ASN A 30 47.76 8.90 19.95
N SER A 31 48.44 8.82 18.79
CA SER A 31 49.77 8.21 18.68
C SER A 31 50.54 8.86 17.53
N HIS A 32 51.69 9.40 17.88
CA HIS A 32 52.69 10.02 17.03
C HIS A 32 53.15 9.07 15.91
N VAL A 33 53.13 9.52 14.65
CA VAL A 33 53.91 8.91 13.58
C VAL A 33 54.87 9.94 13.01
N ASN A 34 56.13 9.51 13.05
CA ASN A 34 57.35 10.19 12.67
C ASN A 34 57.32 10.67 11.20
N VAL A 35 57.62 11.95 10.99
CA VAL A 35 57.84 12.56 9.67
C VAL A 35 59.25 12.19 9.24
N GLN A 36 59.38 11.26 8.28
CA GLN A 36 60.56 11.23 7.42
C GLN A 36 60.13 11.64 6.01
N ALA A 37 60.60 12.82 5.64
CA ALA A 37 60.56 13.36 4.31
C ALA A 37 61.38 12.46 3.38
N GLN A 38 60.71 11.84 2.41
CA GLN A 38 61.35 11.37 1.18
C GLN A 38 60.47 11.78 -0.01
N THR A 39 61.02 12.76 -0.73
CA THR A 39 60.92 12.96 -2.19
C THR A 39 59.53 13.11 -2.80
N ILE A 40 59.18 14.38 -3.01
CA ILE A 40 58.31 14.84 -4.10
C ILE A 40 59.08 14.62 -5.41
N ASP A 41 58.68 13.64 -6.21
CA ASP A 41 58.65 13.75 -7.68
C ASP A 41 57.90 12.54 -8.30
N GLN A 42 56.57 12.57 -8.22
CA GLN A 42 55.70 11.86 -9.16
C GLN A 42 54.47 12.74 -9.39
N LEU A 43 54.66 13.72 -10.28
CA LEU A 43 53.56 14.37 -10.98
C LEU A 43 52.72 13.29 -11.67
N SER A 44 51.59 12.99 -11.06
CA SER A 44 50.26 13.04 -11.69
C SER A 44 50.21 12.75 -13.20
N GLU A 45 49.98 11.49 -13.56
CA GLU A 45 49.05 11.21 -14.65
C GLU A 45 47.65 10.99 -14.04
N PRO A 46 46.61 11.76 -14.42
CA PRO A 46 45.27 11.55 -13.92
C PRO A 46 44.75 10.19 -14.40
N SER A 47 44.31 9.40 -13.44
CA SER A 47 43.77 8.04 -13.55
C SER A 47 42.51 7.95 -14.42
N SER A 48 42.67 7.95 -15.75
CA SER A 48 41.58 7.72 -16.71
C SER A 48 40.97 6.30 -16.58
N GLN A 49 41.78 5.31 -16.20
CA GLN A 49 41.31 3.94 -15.96
C GLN A 49 40.61 3.75 -14.60
N GLY A 50 40.96 4.57 -13.60
CA GLY A 50 40.33 4.53 -12.27
C GLY A 50 38.95 5.16 -12.27
N SER A 51 38.81 6.33 -12.90
CA SER A 51 37.52 7.03 -13.08
C SER A 51 36.53 6.20 -13.90
N THR A 52 36.96 5.58 -15.01
CA THR A 52 36.10 4.70 -15.82
C THR A 52 35.61 3.45 -15.08
N ARG A 53 36.46 2.83 -14.24
CA ARG A 53 36.06 1.71 -13.38
C ARG A 53 35.04 2.12 -12.31
N LEU A 54 35.22 3.29 -11.69
CA LEU A 54 34.28 3.82 -10.69
C LEU A 54 32.93 4.15 -11.30
N GLU A 55 32.89 4.76 -12.48
CA GLU A 55 31.64 5.05 -13.20
C GLU A 55 30.92 3.76 -13.64
N ALA A 56 31.65 2.75 -14.14
CA ALA A 56 31.07 1.45 -14.46
C ALA A 56 30.50 0.74 -13.21
N ALA A 57 31.19 0.83 -12.07
CA ALA A 57 30.70 0.26 -10.81
C ALA A 57 29.45 0.98 -10.29
N LYS A 58 29.40 2.32 -10.38
CA LYS A 58 28.22 3.12 -10.03
C LYS A 58 27.02 2.79 -10.91
N LEU A 59 27.25 2.70 -12.23
CA LEU A 59 26.20 2.32 -13.19
C LEU A 59 25.63 0.94 -12.88
N LYS A 60 26.51 -0.06 -12.66
CA LYS A 60 26.09 -1.42 -12.29
C LYS A 60 25.32 -1.45 -10.97
N ALA A 61 25.78 -0.70 -9.97
CA ALA A 61 25.09 -0.58 -8.69
C ALA A 61 23.70 0.04 -8.85
N CYS A 62 23.57 1.04 -9.72
CA CYS A 62 22.29 1.65 -10.03
C CYS A 62 21.36 0.66 -10.73
N GLN A 63 21.80 0.02 -11.82
CA GLN A 63 20.99 -0.96 -12.57
C GLN A 63 20.46 -2.10 -11.67
N ASN A 64 21.28 -2.57 -10.72
CA ASN A 64 20.86 -3.56 -9.74
C ASN A 64 19.74 -3.03 -8.83
N ARG A 65 19.84 -1.77 -8.37
CA ARG A 65 18.80 -1.11 -7.57
C ARG A 65 17.54 -0.88 -8.40
N GLU A 66 17.65 -0.43 -9.64
CA GLU A 66 16.52 -0.28 -10.57
C GLU A 66 15.76 -1.60 -10.71
N LYS A 67 16.47 -2.70 -10.99
CA LYS A 67 15.86 -4.02 -11.11
C LYS A 67 15.16 -4.44 -9.80
N ALA A 68 15.79 -4.21 -8.66
CA ALA A 68 15.19 -4.51 -7.36
C ALA A 68 13.91 -3.69 -7.11
N ILE A 69 13.93 -2.39 -7.41
CA ILE A 69 12.79 -1.48 -7.25
C ILE A 69 11.65 -1.92 -8.16
N ASN A 70 11.92 -2.14 -9.46
CA ASN A 70 10.90 -2.58 -10.42
C ASN A 70 10.27 -3.93 -10.00
N ASN A 71 11.09 -4.87 -9.50
CA ASN A 71 10.58 -6.14 -8.96
C ASN A 71 9.68 -5.93 -7.73
N ILE A 72 10.03 -5.02 -6.82
CA ILE A 72 9.20 -4.69 -5.66
C ILE A 72 7.88 -4.09 -6.13
N MET A 73 7.92 -3.13 -7.06
CA MET A 73 6.73 -2.46 -7.58
C MET A 73 5.77 -3.47 -8.24
N ALA A 74 6.29 -4.37 -9.08
CA ALA A 74 5.52 -5.42 -9.72
C ALA A 74 4.89 -6.38 -8.70
N ARG A 75 5.65 -6.81 -7.67
CA ARG A 75 5.13 -7.70 -6.61
C ARG A 75 4.00 -7.04 -5.81
N MET A 76 4.07 -5.74 -5.57
CA MET A 76 3.01 -5.02 -4.85
C MET A 76 1.72 -4.94 -5.69
N ALA A 77 1.81 -4.56 -6.97
CA ALA A 77 0.66 -4.52 -7.87
C ALA A 77 0.01 -5.92 -8.05
N GLU A 78 0.82 -6.96 -8.14
CA GLU A 78 0.34 -8.34 -8.20
C GLU A 78 -0.38 -8.76 -6.91
N ARG A 79 0.14 -8.34 -5.75
CA ARG A 79 -0.50 -8.61 -4.46
C ARG A 79 -1.87 -7.96 -4.36
N GLY A 80 -2.01 -6.71 -4.82
CA GLY A 80 -3.31 -6.02 -4.83
C GLY A 80 -4.33 -6.71 -5.70
N SER A 81 -3.92 -7.15 -6.89
CA SER A 81 -4.76 -7.92 -7.83
C SER A 81 -5.26 -9.23 -7.17
N LYS A 82 -4.37 -9.99 -6.52
CA LYS A 82 -4.74 -11.22 -5.80
C LYS A 82 -5.71 -10.97 -4.64
N GLN A 83 -5.54 -9.87 -3.90
CA GLN A 83 -6.46 -9.53 -2.81
C GLN A 83 -7.85 -9.18 -3.34
N LEU A 84 -7.91 -8.41 -4.41
CA LEU A 84 -9.15 -8.06 -5.10
C LEU A 84 -9.91 -9.32 -5.54
N ASP A 85 -9.22 -10.29 -6.16
CA ASP A 85 -9.81 -11.56 -6.60
C ASP A 85 -10.40 -12.37 -5.43
N VAL A 86 -9.69 -12.43 -4.31
CA VAL A 86 -10.18 -13.13 -3.11
C VAL A 86 -11.45 -12.46 -2.59
N PHE A 87 -11.48 -11.12 -2.50
CA PHE A 87 -12.66 -10.39 -2.02
C PHE A 87 -13.84 -10.53 -2.99
N ASN A 88 -13.60 -10.49 -4.30
CA ASN A 88 -14.63 -10.73 -5.32
C ASN A 88 -15.29 -12.11 -5.14
N LYS A 89 -14.48 -13.17 -5.03
CA LYS A 89 -14.99 -14.54 -4.83
C LYS A 89 -15.82 -14.67 -3.56
N ILE A 90 -15.42 -14.00 -2.48
CA ILE A 90 -16.17 -14.03 -1.21
C ILE A 90 -17.49 -13.27 -1.37
N ALA A 91 -17.49 -12.08 -1.99
CA ALA A 91 -18.68 -11.30 -2.23
C ALA A 91 -19.69 -12.08 -3.09
N GLU A 92 -19.23 -12.64 -4.22
CA GLU A 92 -20.04 -13.44 -5.15
C GLU A 92 -20.69 -14.64 -4.44
N ARG A 93 -19.90 -15.41 -3.67
CA ARG A 93 -20.43 -16.54 -2.90
C ARG A 93 -21.45 -16.10 -1.85
N THR A 94 -21.23 -14.96 -1.21
CA THR A 94 -22.15 -14.44 -0.19
C THR A 94 -23.47 -13.97 -0.82
N MET A 95 -23.40 -13.31 -1.97
CA MET A 95 -24.59 -12.89 -2.72
C MET A 95 -25.38 -14.09 -3.25
N ALA A 96 -24.71 -15.06 -3.87
CA ALA A 96 -25.33 -16.29 -4.34
C ALA A 96 -25.98 -17.07 -3.19
N PHE A 97 -25.30 -17.17 -2.05
CA PHE A 97 -25.85 -17.81 -0.86
C PHE A 97 -27.11 -17.11 -0.36
N TYR A 98 -27.16 -15.78 -0.34
CA TYR A 98 -28.36 -15.05 0.08
C TYR A 98 -29.56 -15.35 -0.82
N VAL A 99 -29.34 -15.36 -2.14
CA VAL A 99 -30.37 -15.71 -3.13
C VAL A 99 -30.86 -17.15 -2.95
N ASP A 100 -29.95 -18.11 -2.75
CA ASP A 100 -30.28 -19.53 -2.51
C ASP A 100 -31.17 -19.72 -1.27
N LYS A 101 -30.92 -18.97 -0.18
CA LYS A 101 -31.68 -19.13 1.06
C LYS A 101 -33.05 -18.47 1.05
N GLY A 102 -33.38 -17.62 0.07
CA GLY A 102 -34.69 -16.98 -0.06
C GLY A 102 -35.12 -16.16 1.17
N LYS A 103 -34.17 -15.73 2.01
CA LYS A 103 -34.45 -14.93 3.20
C LYS A 103 -34.46 -13.45 2.85
N THR A 104 -35.22 -12.67 3.60
CA THR A 104 -35.30 -11.22 3.41
C THR A 104 -34.45 -10.50 4.44
N LEU A 105 -33.54 -9.66 3.96
CA LEU A 105 -32.78 -8.70 4.76
C LEU A 105 -33.12 -7.30 4.24
N SER A 106 -33.74 -6.47 5.07
CA SER A 106 -34.29 -5.17 4.67
C SER A 106 -33.25 -4.18 4.14
N ASN A 107 -31.98 -4.31 4.55
CA ASN A 107 -30.87 -3.47 4.09
C ASN A 107 -29.93 -4.18 3.11
N TYR A 108 -30.33 -5.33 2.54
CA TYR A 108 -29.47 -6.11 1.64
C TYR A 108 -28.99 -5.30 0.43
N ASP A 109 -29.90 -4.61 -0.25
CA ASP A 109 -29.58 -3.85 -1.46
C ASP A 109 -28.55 -2.74 -1.17
N ALA A 110 -28.66 -2.10 0.00
CA ALA A 110 -27.68 -1.11 0.45
C ALA A 110 -26.29 -1.73 0.71
N LEU A 111 -26.24 -2.94 1.26
CA LEU A 111 -24.97 -3.67 1.45
C LEU A 111 -24.35 -4.08 0.11
N VAL A 112 -25.16 -4.53 -0.85
CA VAL A 112 -24.70 -4.88 -2.20
C VAL A 112 -24.19 -3.63 -2.95
N ALA A 113 -24.93 -2.51 -2.87
CA ALA A 113 -24.49 -1.25 -3.44
C ALA A 113 -23.13 -0.82 -2.86
N ALA A 114 -22.97 -0.85 -1.53
CA ALA A 114 -21.70 -0.54 -0.89
C ALA A 114 -20.55 -1.48 -1.32
N VAL A 115 -20.83 -2.78 -1.49
CA VAL A 115 -19.85 -3.75 -2.01
C VAL A 115 -19.43 -3.39 -3.43
N ASN A 116 -20.38 -3.03 -4.31
CA ASN A 116 -20.10 -2.68 -5.70
C ASN A 116 -19.31 -1.37 -5.81
N ASP A 117 -19.70 -0.34 -5.06
CA ASP A 117 -19.00 0.95 -5.04
C ASP A 117 -17.54 0.78 -4.58
N LYS A 118 -17.32 0.02 -3.50
CA LYS A 118 -15.98 -0.22 -2.98
C LYS A 118 -15.16 -1.18 -3.85
N LYS A 119 -15.80 -2.12 -4.54
CA LYS A 119 -15.16 -2.96 -5.57
C LYS A 119 -14.62 -2.10 -6.71
N ALA A 120 -15.43 -1.18 -7.24
CA ALA A 120 -15.03 -0.29 -8.32
C ALA A 120 -13.85 0.62 -7.89
N ALA A 121 -13.92 1.18 -6.69
CA ALA A 121 -12.82 1.98 -6.13
C ALA A 121 -11.52 1.18 -5.97
N ALA A 122 -11.60 -0.07 -5.48
CA ALA A 122 -10.45 -0.95 -5.35
C ALA A 122 -9.87 -1.36 -6.72
N GLN A 123 -10.72 -1.65 -7.71
CA GLN A 123 -10.31 -1.93 -9.08
C GLN A 123 -9.55 -0.76 -9.70
N ALA A 124 -10.06 0.46 -9.54
CA ALA A 124 -9.40 1.66 -10.02
C ALA A 124 -8.02 1.84 -9.37
N ALA A 125 -7.94 1.74 -8.03
CA ALA A 125 -6.69 1.93 -7.31
C ALA A 125 -5.61 0.87 -7.62
N VAL A 126 -6.01 -0.40 -7.79
CA VAL A 126 -5.10 -1.47 -8.24
C VAL A 126 -4.62 -1.20 -9.67
N GLY A 127 -5.52 -0.74 -10.56
CA GLY A 127 -5.20 -0.33 -11.92
C GLY A 127 -4.18 0.81 -11.96
N ASP A 128 -4.41 1.85 -11.15
CA ASP A 128 -3.52 3.02 -11.05
C ASP A 128 -2.13 2.66 -10.54
N LEU A 129 -2.04 1.79 -9.52
CA LEU A 129 -0.75 1.32 -9.01
C LEU A 129 -0.01 0.50 -10.07
N LYS A 130 -0.73 -0.39 -10.76
CA LYS A 130 -0.14 -1.22 -11.83
C LYS A 130 0.36 -0.35 -12.98
N ALA A 131 -0.39 0.65 -13.41
CA ALA A 131 0.05 1.61 -14.43
C ALA A 131 1.29 2.40 -14.00
N SER A 132 1.46 2.61 -12.68
CA SER A 132 2.59 3.35 -12.10
C SER A 132 3.78 2.47 -11.73
N SER A 133 3.65 1.15 -11.92
CA SER A 133 4.75 0.20 -11.74
C SER A 133 5.78 0.24 -12.87
N VAL A 134 5.55 1.11 -13.88
CA VAL A 134 6.40 1.25 -15.06
C VAL A 134 7.58 2.18 -14.76
N GLY A 135 8.69 1.55 -14.39
CA GLY A 135 10.04 1.98 -14.75
C GLY A 135 10.66 3.06 -13.88
N PHE A 136 11.11 2.68 -12.68
CA PHE A 136 12.23 3.40 -12.07
C PHE A 136 13.42 3.34 -13.04
N LYS A 137 14.06 4.48 -13.31
CA LYS A 137 15.19 4.59 -14.22
C LYS A 137 16.36 5.28 -13.56
N CYS A 138 17.51 4.63 -13.64
CA CYS A 138 18.76 5.12 -13.07
C CYS A 138 19.30 6.40 -13.70
N ASP A 139 18.93 6.65 -14.94
CA ASP A 139 19.22 7.83 -15.74
C ASP A 139 18.03 8.80 -15.82
N GLY A 140 16.98 8.57 -15.02
CA GLY A 140 15.81 9.43 -14.99
C GLY A 140 16.11 10.80 -14.37
N SER A 141 15.40 11.83 -14.84
CA SER A 141 15.52 13.21 -14.34
C SER A 141 14.93 13.40 -12.93
N ASP A 142 13.96 12.56 -12.51
CA ASP A 142 13.35 12.61 -11.17
C ASP A 142 12.99 11.22 -10.60
N PRO A 143 13.99 10.41 -10.20
CA PRO A 143 13.76 9.11 -9.59
C PRO A 143 13.04 9.20 -8.23
N LYS A 144 13.17 10.34 -7.52
CA LYS A 144 12.55 10.55 -6.20
C LYS A 144 11.05 10.80 -6.33
N GLY A 145 10.63 11.64 -7.27
CA GLY A 145 9.23 11.90 -7.58
C GLY A 145 8.51 10.64 -8.07
N ALA A 146 9.14 9.85 -8.93
CA ALA A 146 8.58 8.56 -9.37
C ALA A 146 8.35 7.60 -8.18
N ALA A 147 9.33 7.48 -7.29
CA ALA A 147 9.21 6.64 -6.09
C ALA A 147 8.14 7.16 -5.11
N GLN A 148 8.02 8.47 -4.96
CA GLN A 148 7.00 9.09 -4.09
C GLN A 148 5.59 8.87 -4.65
N SER A 149 5.41 9.12 -5.95
CA SER A 149 4.14 8.86 -6.66
C SER A 149 3.70 7.40 -6.52
N PHE A 150 4.62 6.45 -6.71
CA PHE A 150 4.32 5.03 -6.50
C PHE A 150 3.88 4.74 -5.05
N LYS A 151 4.56 5.31 -4.05
CA LYS A 151 4.19 5.13 -2.63
C LYS A 151 2.80 5.67 -2.32
N ASP A 152 2.45 6.82 -2.88
CA ASP A 152 1.14 7.43 -2.62
C ASP A 152 0.01 6.63 -3.28
N LYS A 153 0.24 6.12 -4.49
CA LYS A 153 -0.69 5.17 -5.13
C LYS A 153 -0.80 3.85 -4.38
N LEU A 154 0.29 3.33 -3.82
CA LEU A 154 0.28 2.13 -2.99
C LEU A 154 -0.57 2.34 -1.73
N LYS A 155 -0.47 3.50 -1.08
CA LYS A 155 -1.32 3.84 0.07
C LYS A 155 -2.80 3.92 -0.32
N ALA A 156 -3.10 4.53 -1.47
CA ALA A 156 -4.45 4.61 -2.00
C ALA A 156 -5.03 3.22 -2.29
N GLU A 157 -4.26 2.34 -2.91
CA GLU A 157 -4.62 0.94 -3.15
C GLU A 157 -4.93 0.20 -1.84
N ILE A 158 -4.03 0.29 -0.85
CA ILE A 158 -4.21 -0.35 0.47
C ILE A 158 -5.50 0.14 1.14
N ALA A 159 -5.77 1.44 1.09
CA ALA A 159 -7.00 2.02 1.66
C ALA A 159 -8.24 1.49 0.93
N ALA A 160 -8.25 1.49 -0.40
CA ALA A 160 -9.38 1.01 -1.19
C ALA A 160 -9.66 -0.49 -0.98
N LEU A 161 -8.63 -1.32 -0.91
CA LEU A 161 -8.76 -2.75 -0.61
C LEU A 161 -9.29 -3.00 0.81
N LYS A 162 -8.91 -2.17 1.79
CA LYS A 162 -9.43 -2.26 3.17
C LYS A 162 -10.91 -1.88 3.24
N ASP A 163 -11.30 -0.83 2.53
CA ASP A 163 -12.69 -0.42 2.42
C ASP A 163 -13.54 -1.51 1.76
N TYR A 164 -13.05 -2.10 0.67
CA TYR A 164 -13.74 -3.19 -0.01
C TYR A 164 -13.87 -4.43 0.88
N LYS A 165 -12.80 -4.85 1.57
CA LYS A 165 -12.85 -5.92 2.56
C LYS A 165 -13.90 -5.66 3.64
N THR A 166 -14.02 -4.41 4.09
CA THR A 166 -14.97 -4.01 5.13
C THR A 166 -16.41 -4.10 4.62
N ALA A 167 -16.68 -3.62 3.40
CA ALA A 167 -17.99 -3.77 2.77
C ALA A 167 -18.39 -5.25 2.60
N VAL A 168 -17.45 -6.11 2.14
CA VAL A 168 -17.68 -7.55 2.03
C VAL A 168 -17.96 -8.19 3.40
N LYS A 169 -17.22 -7.81 4.45
CA LYS A 169 -17.49 -8.26 5.81
C LYS A 169 -18.89 -7.87 6.27
N ASN A 170 -19.30 -6.63 6.02
CA ASN A 170 -20.62 -6.14 6.43
C ASN A 170 -21.73 -6.90 5.71
N LEU A 171 -21.56 -7.20 4.42
CA LEU A 171 -22.47 -8.08 3.68
C LEU A 171 -22.57 -9.47 4.33
N ILE A 172 -21.44 -10.11 4.63
CA ILE A 172 -21.43 -11.43 5.30
C ILE A 172 -22.17 -11.37 6.64
N VAL A 173 -21.90 -10.36 7.47
CA VAL A 173 -22.54 -10.21 8.79
C VAL A 173 -24.05 -10.00 8.64
N GLY A 174 -24.49 -9.16 7.70
CA GLY A 174 -25.91 -8.96 7.40
C GLY A 174 -26.59 -10.24 6.91
N VAL A 175 -25.96 -10.98 5.99
CA VAL A 175 -26.51 -12.25 5.49
C VAL A 175 -26.54 -13.32 6.58
N LYS A 176 -25.59 -13.32 7.52
CA LYS A 176 -25.59 -14.25 8.67
C LYS A 176 -26.64 -13.90 9.73
N SER A 177 -26.97 -12.62 9.93
CA SER A 177 -27.91 -12.22 10.99
C SER A 177 -29.32 -12.77 10.75
N VAL A 178 -29.75 -12.85 9.50
CA VAL A 178 -31.04 -13.49 9.11
C VAL A 178 -30.96 -15.02 9.08
N GLN A 179 -29.77 -15.60 9.20
CA GLN A 179 -29.61 -17.05 9.28
C GLN A 179 -29.81 -17.60 10.70
N GLY A 180 -29.26 -16.91 11.71
CA GLY A 180 -29.32 -17.34 13.10
C GLY A 180 -30.73 -17.34 13.70
N THR A 181 -31.66 -16.55 13.15
CA THR A 181 -33.05 -16.45 13.63
C THR A 181 -33.90 -17.66 13.31
N THR A 182 -33.51 -18.53 12.38
CA THR A 182 -34.34 -19.68 11.94
C THR A 182 -34.06 -20.95 12.74
N SER A 183 -32.99 -20.99 13.54
CA SER A 183 -32.62 -22.18 14.33
C SER A 183 -33.12 -22.14 15.77
N SER A 184 -33.82 -21.08 16.21
CA SER A 184 -34.21 -20.90 17.62
C SER A 184 -35.71 -20.77 17.89
N SER A 185 -36.57 -20.84 16.87
CA SER A 185 -38.03 -20.67 17.03
C SER A 185 -38.83 -21.98 16.98
N GLY A 186 -38.18 -23.14 17.14
CA GLY A 186 -38.82 -24.46 17.04
C GLY A 186 -38.53 -25.37 18.22
N ASN A 187 -38.66 -24.89 19.47
CA ASN A 187 -38.83 -25.80 20.61
C ASN A 187 -39.41 -25.07 21.84
N SER A 188 -40.69 -24.69 21.81
CA SER A 188 -41.45 -24.31 23.01
C SER A 188 -42.94 -24.28 22.66
N GLN A 189 -43.55 -25.45 22.50
CA GLN A 189 -44.99 -25.64 22.73
C GLN A 189 -45.33 -27.13 22.64
N GLU A 190 -45.29 -27.83 23.78
CA GLU A 190 -46.31 -28.82 24.15
C GLU A 190 -46.12 -29.22 25.63
N GLY A 191 -47.16 -29.06 26.45
CA GLY A 191 -47.28 -29.73 27.75
C GLY A 191 -47.43 -28.80 28.96
N GLN A 192 -48.68 -28.46 29.29
CA GLN A 192 -49.26 -28.32 30.64
C GLN A 192 -50.77 -28.06 30.42
N GLN A 193 -51.55 -29.16 30.38
CA GLN A 193 -52.48 -29.63 31.44
C GLN A 193 -53.66 -28.68 31.65
#